data_AF-A0AAJ2VWW7-F1
#
_entry.id   AF-A0AAJ2VWW7-F1
#
_cell.length_a   1.000
_cell.length_b   1.000
_cell.length_c   1.000
_cell.angle_alpha   90.00
_cell.angle_beta   90.00
_cell.angle_gamma   90.00
#
_symmetry.space_group_name_H-M   'P 1'
#
loop_
_entity.id
_entity.type
_entity.pdbx_description
1 polymer ?
#
loop_
_entity_poly.entity_id
_entity_poly.type
_entity_poly.pdbx_seq_one_letter_code
_entity_poly.pdbx_strand_id
1 'polypeptide(L)'
;MKPLLVLLSVFVLSLLVTKIGRGNFEFALSGRIAMAAMLAFTAIAHFVFTKGMAMMLPDFVPYKIQLVYITGVIEIVAAFGLFITGLRPTVAWLLIVFFILLLPANIYAAIKHIDYQKANLQGNAIGYLWFRIPLQIVFIVWTYLSAIKS
;
A
#
# COMPACT_ATOMS: atom_id res chain seq x y z
N MET A 1 -1.65 -8.95 6.27
CA MET A 1 -2.70 -8.50 7.22
C MET A 1 -2.42 -7.13 7.82
N LYS A 2 -1.18 -6.83 8.29
CA LYS A 2 -0.83 -5.56 8.96
C LYS A 2 -1.31 -4.28 8.22
N PRO A 3 -1.14 -4.13 6.89
CA PRO A 3 -1.57 -2.90 6.20
C PRO A 3 -3.09 -2.68 6.21
N LEU A 4 -3.88 -3.76 6.14
CA LEU A 4 -5.34 -3.68 6.22
C LEU A 4 -5.79 -3.19 7.60
N LEU A 5 -5.15 -3.67 8.67
CA LEU A 5 -5.44 -3.22 10.03
C LEU A 5 -5.15 -1.73 10.18
N VAL A 6 -3.98 -1.27 9.71
CA VAL A 6 -3.64 0.17 9.73
C VAL A 6 -4.69 0.99 8.99
N LEU A 7 -5.09 0.55 7.78
CA LEU A 7 -6.12 1.23 6.98
C LEU A 7 -7.43 1.35 7.76
N LEU A 8 -7.98 0.24 8.25
CA LEU A 8 -9.29 0.23 8.91
C LEU A 8 -9.26 0.95 10.27
N SER A 9 -8.22 0.75 11.07
CA SER A 9 -8.08 1.42 12.36
C SER A 9 -7.99 2.93 12.20
N VAL A 10 -7.13 3.42 11.28
CA VAL A 10 -6.99 4.85 11.03
C VAL A 10 -8.27 5.44 10.42
N PHE A 11 -8.96 4.70 9.55
CA PHE A 11 -10.23 5.14 8.99
C PHE A 11 -11.29 5.36 10.06
N VAL A 12 -11.49 4.38 10.96
CA VAL A 12 -12.47 4.48 12.05
C VAL A 12 -12.11 5.62 12.99
N LEU A 13 -10.84 5.72 13.40
CA LEU A 13 -10.38 6.81 14.27
C LEU A 13 -10.59 8.18 13.62
N SER A 14 -10.20 8.34 12.35
CA SER A 14 -10.40 9.58 11.60
C SER A 14 -11.89 9.92 11.46
N LEU A 15 -12.75 8.94 11.18
CA LEU A 15 -14.19 9.15 11.10
C LEU A 15 -14.75 9.68 12.42
N LEU A 16 -14.37 9.08 13.55
CA LEU A 16 -14.79 9.54 14.87
C LEU A 16 -14.31 10.96 15.16
N VAL A 17 -13.05 11.27 14.84
CA VAL A 17 -12.48 12.62 15.00
C VAL A 17 -13.23 13.64 14.14
N THR A 18 -13.52 13.32 12.88
CA THR A 18 -14.28 14.22 11.98
C THR A 18 -15.72 14.42 12.47
N LYS A 19 -16.37 13.37 12.97
CA LYS A 19 -17.71 13.46 13.56
C LYS A 19 -17.72 14.39 14.77
N ILE A 20 -16.76 14.24 15.69
CA ILE A 20 -16.70 15.04 16.92
C ILE A 20 -16.30 16.49 16.61
N GLY A 21 -15.31 16.70 15.74
CA GLY A 21 -14.76 18.03 15.47
C GLY A 21 -15.54 18.86 14.46
N ARG A 22 -16.17 18.22 13.46
CA ARG A 22 -16.90 18.89 12.36
C ARG A 22 -18.40 18.65 12.39
N GLY A 23 -18.90 17.83 13.31
CA GLY A 23 -20.32 17.47 13.42
C GLY A 23 -20.82 16.48 12.35
N ASN A 24 -19.99 16.10 11.37
CA ASN A 24 -20.37 15.25 10.23
C ASN A 24 -19.32 14.16 9.95
N PHE A 25 -19.77 13.05 9.35
CA PHE A 25 -18.88 11.99 8.90
C PHE A 25 -18.23 12.32 7.56
N GLU A 26 -16.94 12.65 7.59
CA GLU A 26 -16.16 12.96 6.39
C GLU A 26 -15.51 11.68 5.83
N PHE A 27 -16.30 10.87 5.13
CA PHE A 27 -15.85 9.57 4.59
C PHE A 27 -14.68 9.71 3.61
N ALA A 28 -14.75 10.68 2.70
CA ALA A 28 -13.70 10.92 1.71
C ALA A 28 -12.38 11.35 2.35
N LEU A 29 -12.43 12.28 3.31
CA LEU A 29 -11.23 12.75 4.02
C LEU A 29 -10.64 11.62 4.87
N SER A 30 -11.47 10.93 5.64
CA SER A 30 -11.03 9.83 6.50
C SER A 30 -10.45 8.68 5.67
N GLY A 31 -11.02 8.40 4.50
CA GLY A 31 -10.50 7.41 3.55
C GLY A 31 -9.11 7.76 3.05
N ARG A 32 -8.85 9.04 2.74
CA ARG A 32 -7.53 9.54 2.33
C ARG A 32 -6.51 9.49 3.47
N ILE A 33 -6.92 9.87 4.68
CA ILE A 33 -6.06 9.79 5.88
C ILE A 33 -5.66 8.34 6.15
N ALA A 34 -6.61 7.42 6.09
CA ALA A 34 -6.35 6.00 6.23
C ALA A 34 -5.38 5.48 5.16
N MET A 35 -5.60 5.82 3.89
CA MET A 35 -4.73 5.40 2.79
C MET A 35 -3.31 5.95 2.95
N ALA A 36 -3.17 7.23 3.29
CA ALA A 36 -1.87 7.86 3.52
C ALA A 36 -1.12 7.23 4.70
N ALA A 37 -1.80 6.94 5.81
CA ALA A 37 -1.19 6.27 6.96
C ALA A 37 -0.76 4.84 6.63
N MET A 38 -1.56 4.11 5.85
CA MET A 38 -1.22 2.78 5.39
C MET A 38 0.01 2.81 4.47
N LEU A 39 0.06 3.74 3.51
CA LEU A 39 1.21 3.96 2.62
C LEU A 39 2.48 4.34 3.38
N ALA A 40 2.39 5.21 4.39
CA ALA A 40 3.52 5.53 5.24
C ALA A 40 4.03 4.30 6.02
N PHE A 41 3.11 3.47 6.52
CA PHE A 41 3.45 2.22 7.19
C PHE A 41 4.13 1.21 6.26
N THR A 42 3.64 1.05 5.02
CA THR A 42 4.28 0.17 4.03
C THR A 42 5.60 0.74 3.54
N ALA A 43 5.76 2.07 3.46
CA ALA A 43 7.00 2.70 3.09
C ALA A 43 8.10 2.38 4.11
N ILE A 44 7.79 2.44 5.41
CA ILE A 44 8.73 2.03 6.47
C ILE A 44 9.18 0.58 6.26
N ALA A 45 8.26 -0.32 5.86
CA ALA A 45 8.62 -1.70 5.59
C ALA A 45 9.70 -1.80 4.49
N HIS A 46 9.64 -0.97 3.44
CA HIS A 46 10.64 -0.95 2.35
C HIS A 46 12.06 -0.69 2.84
N PHE A 47 12.23 0.09 3.90
CA PHE A 47 13.53 0.39 4.50
C PHE A 47 13.98 -0.64 5.55
N VAL A 48 13.03 -1.28 6.24
CA VAL A 48 13.32 -2.26 7.29
C VAL A 48 13.57 -3.66 6.72
N PHE A 49 12.75 -4.08 5.75
CA PHE A 49 12.76 -5.43 5.18
C PHE A 49 13.31 -5.44 3.75
N THR A 50 14.20 -4.49 3.41
CA THR A 50 14.70 -4.28 2.05
C THR A 50 15.27 -5.55 1.42
N LYS A 51 16.07 -6.33 2.18
CA LYS A 51 16.64 -7.59 1.70
C LYS A 51 15.58 -8.60 1.29
N GLY A 52 14.52 -8.73 2.10
CA GLY A 52 13.43 -9.66 1.83
C GLY A 52 12.57 -9.24 0.65
N MET A 53 12.25 -7.95 0.54
CA MET A 53 11.52 -7.41 -0.62
C MET A 53 12.33 -7.47 -1.91
N ALA A 54 13.64 -7.27 -1.86
CA ALA A 54 14.48 -7.41 -3.04
C ALA A 54 14.46 -8.84 -3.59
N MET A 55 14.30 -9.87 -2.75
CA MET A 55 14.13 -11.24 -3.23
C MET A 55 12.81 -11.43 -4.00
N MET A 56 11.78 -10.64 -3.71
CA MET A 56 10.51 -10.68 -4.45
C MET A 56 10.64 -10.18 -5.90
N LEU A 57 11.78 -9.58 -6.25
CA LEU A 57 12.08 -9.18 -7.63
C LEU A 57 12.83 -10.30 -8.37
N PRO A 58 12.44 -10.63 -9.61
CA PRO A 58 13.13 -11.61 -10.44
C PRO A 58 14.62 -11.30 -10.67
N ASP A 59 15.44 -12.32 -10.93
CA ASP A 59 16.89 -12.18 -11.07
C ASP A 59 17.37 -11.35 -12.25
N PHE A 60 16.53 -11.20 -13.28
CA PHE A 60 16.83 -10.33 -14.42
C PHE A 60 16.70 -8.83 -14.08
N VAL A 61 16.09 -8.47 -12.95
CA VAL A 61 15.90 -7.07 -12.55
C VAL A 61 17.19 -6.55 -11.91
N PRO A 62 17.89 -5.58 -12.54
CA PRO A 62 19.08 -4.98 -11.95
C PRO A 62 18.69 -4.06 -10.79
N TYR A 63 19.63 -3.82 -9.86
CA TYR A 63 19.46 -2.84 -8.78
C TYR A 63 18.21 -3.05 -7.90
N LYS A 64 17.88 -4.31 -7.59
CA LYS A 64 16.69 -4.70 -6.80
C LYS A 64 16.52 -3.90 -5.50
N ILE A 65 17.63 -3.69 -4.77
CA ILE A 65 17.62 -2.95 -3.50
C ILE A 65 17.23 -1.48 -3.71
N GLN A 66 17.80 -0.84 -4.73
CA GLN A 66 17.53 0.55 -5.07
C GLN A 66 16.07 0.71 -5.51
N LEU A 67 15.53 -0.23 -6.29
CA LEU A 67 14.13 -0.23 -6.68
C LEU A 67 13.19 -0.31 -5.47
N VAL A 68 13.51 -1.15 -4.48
CA VAL A 68 12.72 -1.24 -3.24
C VAL A 68 12.74 0.10 -2.48
N TYR A 69 13.87 0.81 -2.44
CA TYR A 69 13.89 2.16 -1.85
C TYR A 69 13.07 3.16 -2.66
N ILE A 70 13.14 3.11 -3.99
CA ILE A 70 12.36 3.97 -4.87
C ILE A 70 10.86 3.75 -4.65
N THR A 71 10.40 2.49 -4.58
CA THR A 71 8.98 2.21 -4.32
C THR A 71 8.55 2.69 -2.94
N GLY A 72 9.40 2.57 -1.92
CA GLY A 72 9.14 3.16 -0.60
C GLY A 72 9.00 4.68 -0.64
N VAL A 73 9.84 5.38 -1.41
CA VAL A 73 9.73 6.84 -1.60
C VAL A 73 8.46 7.21 -2.37
N ILE A 74 8.10 6.46 -3.41
CA ILE A 74 6.86 6.66 -4.17
C ILE A 74 5.64 6.57 -3.23
N GLU A 75 5.60 5.60 -2.32
CA GLU A 75 4.51 5.47 -1.34
C GLU A 75 4.41 6.71 -0.43
N ILE A 76 5.54 7.26 0.03
CA ILE A 76 5.57 8.48 0.84
C ILE A 76 5.05 9.68 0.04
N VAL A 77 5.56 9.87 -1.18
CA VAL A 77 5.13 10.97 -2.06
C VAL A 77 3.64 10.87 -2.36
N ALA A 78 3.14 9.67 -2.63
CA ALA A 78 1.73 9.44 -2.88
C ALA A 78 0.86 9.69 -1.64
N ALA A 79 1.33 9.33 -0.45
CA ALA A 79 0.64 9.61 0.81
C ALA A 79 0.40 11.11 1.00
N PHE A 80 1.41 11.96 0.74
CA PHE A 80 1.25 13.41 0.77
C PHE A 80 0.43 13.94 -0.41
N GLY A 81 0.64 13.39 -1.61
CA GLY A 81 -0.02 13.79 -2.84
C GLY A 81 -1.55 13.65 -2.79
N LEU A 82 -2.08 12.69 -2.03
CA LEU A 82 -3.53 12.52 -1.84
C LEU A 82 -4.22 13.71 -1.16
N PHE A 83 -3.47 14.56 -0.44
CA PHE A 83 -4.02 15.74 0.23
C PHE A 83 -3.99 17.00 -0.64
N ILE A 84 -3.20 17.02 -1.72
CA ILE A 84 -3.10 18.16 -2.63
C ILE A 84 -4.27 18.12 -3.62
N THR A 85 -5.22 19.04 -3.49
CA THR A 85 -6.47 19.08 -4.30
C THR A 85 -6.23 18.99 -5.80
N GLY A 86 -5.25 19.72 -6.34
CA GLY A 86 -4.95 19.72 -7.78
C GLY A 86 -4.25 18.46 -8.28
N LEU A 87 -3.53 17.72 -7.42
CA LEU A 87 -2.79 16.51 -7.81
C LEU A 87 -3.51 15.22 -7.43
N ARG A 88 -4.53 15.29 -6.56
CA ARG A 88 -5.20 14.13 -5.97
C ARG A 88 -5.71 13.12 -7.00
N PRO A 89 -6.46 13.48 -8.05
CA PRO A 89 -6.93 12.49 -9.02
C PRO A 89 -5.78 11.80 -9.75
N THR A 90 -4.74 12.57 -10.11
CA THR A 90 -3.53 12.03 -10.76
C THR A 90 -2.78 11.07 -9.84
N VAL A 91 -2.55 11.46 -8.59
CA VAL A 91 -1.90 10.61 -7.57
C VAL A 91 -2.71 9.34 -7.32
N ALA A 92 -4.05 9.45 -7.26
CA ALA A 92 -4.93 8.30 -7.08
C ALA A 92 -4.84 7.31 -8.25
N TRP A 93 -4.84 7.79 -9.49
CA TRP A 93 -4.63 6.94 -10.66
C TRP A 93 -3.23 6.30 -10.68
N LEU A 94 -2.19 7.07 -10.37
CA LEU A 94 -0.82 6.54 -10.25
C LEU A 94 -0.72 5.48 -9.16
N LEU A 95 -1.39 5.67 -8.02
CA LEU A 95 -1.46 4.67 -6.94
C LEU A 95 -2.17 3.38 -7.38
N ILE A 96 -3.28 3.49 -8.13
CA ILE A 96 -3.98 2.32 -8.67
C ILE A 96 -3.06 1.54 -9.61
N VAL A 97 -2.39 2.23 -10.54
CA VAL A 97 -1.41 1.61 -11.43
C VAL A 97 -0.27 0.99 -10.64
N PHE A 98 0.25 1.68 -9.64
CA PHE A 98 1.29 1.18 -8.75
C PHE A 98 0.88 -0.12 -8.07
N PHE A 99 -0.32 -0.19 -7.49
CA PHE A 99 -0.83 -1.43 -6.90
C PHE A 99 -0.90 -2.56 -7.93
N ILE A 100 -1.40 -2.30 -9.14
CA ILE A 100 -1.43 -3.31 -10.22
C ILE A 100 -0.01 -3.81 -10.54
N LEU A 101 0.97 -2.92 -10.62
CA LEU A 101 2.37 -3.26 -10.91
C LEU A 101 3.07 -4.05 -9.79
N LEU A 102 2.54 -4.04 -8.57
CA LEU A 102 3.04 -4.89 -7.48
C LEU A 102 2.58 -6.34 -7.60
N LEU A 103 1.55 -6.63 -8.40
CA LEU A 103 1.01 -7.98 -8.53
C LEU A 103 2.04 -8.99 -9.06
N PRO A 104 2.80 -8.70 -10.14
CA PRO A 104 3.88 -9.58 -10.59
C PRO A 104 4.91 -9.91 -9.51
N ALA A 105 5.32 -8.92 -8.70
CA ALA A 105 6.26 -9.14 -7.60
C ALA A 105 5.67 -10.06 -6.51
N ASN A 106 4.37 -9.91 -6.20
CA ASN A 106 3.67 -10.77 -5.25
C ASN A 106 3.48 -12.20 -5.77
N ILE A 107 3.20 -12.36 -7.07
CA ILE A 107 3.11 -13.68 -7.72
C ILE A 107 4.49 -14.35 -7.70
N TYR A 108 5.55 -13.64 -8.06
CA TYR A 108 6.92 -14.16 -8.02
C TYR A 108 7.32 -14.60 -6.60
N ALA A 109 7.01 -13.77 -5.61
CA ALA A 109 7.23 -14.11 -4.20
C ALA A 109 6.49 -15.38 -3.77
N ALA A 110 5.25 -15.56 -4.24
CA ALA A 110 4.49 -16.78 -3.97
C ALA A 110 5.13 -18.00 -4.65
N ILE A 111 5.47 -17.91 -5.95
CA ILE A 111 6.09 -19.02 -6.69
C ILE A 111 7.41 -19.47 -6.03
N LYS A 112 8.20 -18.52 -5.52
CA LYS A 112 9.49 -18.79 -4.88
C LYS A 112 9.40 -19.02 -3.37
N HIS A 113 8.19 -19.09 -2.80
CA HIS A 113 7.97 -19.25 -1.35
C HIS A 113 8.74 -18.23 -0.50
N ILE A 114 8.85 -16.98 -0.96
CA ILE A 114 9.64 -15.95 -0.29
C ILE A 114 8.88 -15.41 0.93
N ASP A 115 9.50 -15.48 2.10
CA ASP A 115 9.14 -14.70 3.27
C ASP A 115 9.99 -13.42 3.31
N TYR A 116 9.40 -12.30 2.90
CA TYR A 116 10.09 -11.03 2.88
C TYR A 116 10.38 -10.47 4.29
N GLN A 117 9.69 -10.92 5.35
CA GLN A 117 9.96 -10.42 6.71
C GLN A 117 11.18 -11.11 7.31
N LYS A 118 11.31 -12.41 7.06
CA LYS A 118 12.46 -13.22 7.55
C LYS A 118 13.60 -13.33 6.56
N ALA A 119 13.40 -12.80 5.35
CA ALA A 119 14.35 -12.92 4.25
C ALA A 119 14.76 -14.38 3.96
N ASN A 120 13.79 -15.28 3.88
CA ASN A 120 14.02 -16.70 3.58
C ASN A 120 13.01 -17.27 2.57
N LEU A 121 13.15 -18.56 2.22
CA LEU A 121 12.32 -19.27 1.23
C LEU A 121 11.28 -20.21 1.88
N GLN A 122 10.83 -19.90 3.10
CA GLN A 122 9.90 -20.73 3.86
C GLN A 122 8.49 -20.11 3.95
N GLY A 123 8.17 -19.19 3.03
CA GLY A 123 6.89 -18.51 2.97
C GLY A 123 5.74 -19.42 2.52
N ASN A 124 4.55 -19.21 3.08
CA ASN A 124 3.32 -19.87 2.64
C ASN A 124 2.82 -19.24 1.32
N ALA A 125 3.23 -19.81 0.19
CA ALA A 125 2.94 -19.33 -1.16
C ALA A 125 1.45 -19.09 -1.44
N ILE A 126 0.62 -20.12 -1.27
CA ILE A 126 -0.78 -20.10 -1.67
C ILE A 126 -1.59 -19.19 -0.74
N GLY A 127 -1.40 -19.33 0.58
CA GLY A 127 -2.10 -18.50 1.57
C GLY A 127 -1.73 -17.01 1.46
N TYR A 128 -0.47 -16.70 1.13
CA TYR A 128 -0.01 -15.34 0.91
C TYR A 128 -0.73 -14.67 -0.27
N LEU A 129 -0.77 -15.34 -1.43
CA LEU A 129 -1.33 -14.77 -2.65
C LEU A 129 -2.86 -14.62 -2.56
N TRP A 130 -3.54 -15.63 -2.00
CA TRP A 130 -4.99 -15.60 -1.76
C TRP A 130 -5.44 -14.46 -0.86
N PHE A 131 -4.60 -14.01 0.07
CA PHE A 131 -4.88 -12.85 0.89
C PHE A 131 -4.49 -11.53 0.20
N ARG A 132 -3.34 -11.53 -0.51
CA ARG A 132 -2.79 -10.32 -1.15
C ARG A 132 -3.66 -9.81 -2.30
N ILE A 133 -4.16 -10.69 -3.17
CA ILE A 133 -4.92 -10.26 -4.35
C ILE A 133 -6.23 -9.53 -3.93
N PRO A 134 -7.09 -10.10 -3.07
CA PRO A 134 -8.28 -9.39 -2.59
C PRO A 134 -7.94 -8.11 -1.85
N LEU A 135 -6.88 -8.11 -1.03
CA LEU A 135 -6.44 -6.91 -0.33
C LEU A 135 -6.02 -5.80 -1.31
N GLN A 136 -5.34 -6.15 -2.39
CA GLN A 136 -4.93 -5.18 -3.41
C GLN A 136 -6.13 -4.59 -4.14
N ILE A 137 -7.16 -5.40 -4.43
CA ILE A 137 -8.44 -4.93 -4.97
C ILE A 137 -9.10 -3.95 -4.00
N VAL A 138 -9.12 -4.26 -2.70
CA VAL A 138 -9.62 -3.35 -1.66
C VAL A 138 -8.88 -2.02 -1.71
N PHE A 139 -7.56 -2.01 -1.82
CA PHE A 139 -6.78 -0.76 -1.90
C PHE A 139 -7.08 0.06 -3.15
N ILE A 140 -7.25 -0.60 -4.30
CA ILE A 140 -7.61 0.05 -5.56
C ILE A 140 -8.99 0.71 -5.44
N VAL A 141 -10.00 -0.05 -4.98
CA VAL A 141 -11.37 0.46 -4.80
C VAL A 141 -11.40 1.58 -3.76
N TRP A 142 -10.67 1.43 -2.65
CA TRP A 142 -10.58 2.44 -1.61
C TRP A 142 -9.99 3.75 -2.13
N THR A 143 -8.90 3.66 -2.89
CA THR A 143 -8.26 4.83 -3.51
C THR A 143 -9.22 5.53 -4.47
N TYR A 144 -9.91 4.77 -5.32
CA TYR A 144 -10.91 5.31 -6.24
C TYR A 144 -12.04 6.05 -5.52
N LEU A 145 -12.64 5.42 -4.50
CA LEU A 145 -13.77 6.01 -3.76
C LEU A 145 -13.36 7.23 -2.93
N SER A 146 -12.18 7.21 -2.31
CA SER A 146 -11.76 8.27 -1.39
C SER A 146 -11.10 9.47 -2.08
N ALA A 147 -10.52 9.29 -3.27
CA ALA A 147 -9.71 10.32 -3.93
C ALA A 147 -10.17 10.72 -5.34
N ILE A 148 -10.98 9.90 -6.03
CA ILE A 148 -11.45 10.20 -7.40
C ILE A 148 -12.94 10.53 -7.42
N LYS A 149 -13.77 9.69 -6.80
CA LYS A 149 -15.23 9.90 -6.75
C LYS A 149 -15.65 10.97 -5.71
N SER A 150 -14.73 11.42 -4.86
CA SER A 150 -15.01 12.17 -3.63
C SER A 150 -15.23 13.66 -3.75
#